data_AF-A0A1F8F1U3-F1
#
_entry.id   AF-A0A1F8F1U3-F1
#
_cell.length_a   1.000
_cell.length_b   1.000
_cell.length_c   1.000
_cell.angle_alpha   90.00
_cell.angle_beta   90.00
_cell.angle_gamma   90.00
#
_symmetry.space_group_name_H-M   'P 1'
#
loop_
_entity.id
_entity.type
_entity.pdbx_description
1 polymer ?
#
loop_
_entity_poly.entity_id
_entity_poly.type
_entity_poly.pdbx_seq_one_letter_code
_entity_poly.pdbx_strand_id
1 'polypeptide(L)'
;MKNSDKFPILLVAVVLIGSYFLLKEFKLFEFKKTNDGNKNYHAEVIELAGKNSFSELKEYFQGLAEEKGARYAFEVLKIAPMPPNTDMHLLGHAVGDMLYRQEGLGGISACTEDFRNACSHSIVVGLFSDEGEGVLGKIVEVCRKAPGGSGAYTMCFHGLGHGILSAIGYDVPKAIELCQKTGARGESVQCSSGVVMEIIGGGGHDRDKWANQRKKYLEISKPLGLCQSDFVPKNDRYLCFVYLTPFLWESIGANMGSPTSDDFKKAFTICDTLSLNDGGNRDACFGGFGKEFVGLVQSRDIRKDTLNNIANEQLVQIYQWCKLANNKEGIAACITHAMNSLYWGGENDPKIATGFCGVMAGDNYNGGSCYMNLISSVSQYVKDVEYRENFCSSLPSIHQDHCRQVLL
;
A
#
# COMPACT_ATOMS: atom_id res chain seq x y z
N MET A 1 -5.55 12.53 78.05
CA MET A 1 -6.87 11.88 78.15
C MET A 1 -7.23 11.32 76.79
N LYS A 2 -7.34 9.97 76.71
CA LYS A 2 -8.13 9.12 75.78
C LYS A 2 -7.94 9.32 74.27
N ASN A 3 -7.92 8.31 73.41
CA ASN A 3 -7.77 6.85 73.47
C ASN A 3 -7.55 6.49 71.98
N SER A 4 -6.49 5.75 71.65
CA SER A 4 -6.57 4.41 71.06
C SER A 4 -7.66 4.21 70.00
N ASP A 5 -7.26 3.87 68.77
CA ASP A 5 -7.77 2.67 68.13
C ASP A 5 -6.76 2.09 67.13
N LYS A 6 -6.66 0.76 67.19
CA LYS A 6 -5.80 -0.14 66.44
C LYS A 6 -6.58 -0.74 65.25
N PHE A 7 -5.84 -1.36 64.33
CA PHE A 7 -6.21 -2.36 63.30
C PHE A 7 -6.72 -1.87 61.93
N PRO A 8 -6.52 -2.65 60.83
CA PRO A 8 -5.44 -3.59 60.50
C PRO A 8 -4.68 -3.27 59.20
N ILE A 9 -3.46 -3.80 59.17
CA ILE A 9 -2.72 -4.24 57.98
C ILE A 9 -3.55 -5.32 57.27
N LEU A 10 -4.35 -4.96 56.25
CA LEU A 10 -4.93 -5.94 55.32
C LEU A 10 -5.44 -5.29 54.02
N LEU A 11 -4.56 -4.67 53.22
CA LEU A 11 -4.94 -4.25 51.86
C LEU A 11 -3.76 -4.13 50.88
N VAL A 12 -2.68 -4.89 51.11
CA VAL A 12 -1.57 -5.01 50.14
C VAL A 12 -1.62 -6.34 49.36
N ALA A 13 -2.50 -7.28 49.73
CA ALA A 13 -2.60 -8.58 49.06
C ALA A 13 -3.57 -8.63 47.86
N VAL A 14 -4.42 -7.62 47.63
CA VAL A 14 -5.41 -7.65 46.52
C VAL A 14 -4.89 -7.00 45.24
N VAL A 15 -3.94 -6.06 45.32
CA VAL A 15 -3.36 -5.42 44.13
C VAL A 15 -2.36 -6.34 43.41
N LEU A 16 -1.74 -7.30 44.11
CA LEU A 16 -0.83 -8.28 43.51
C LEU A 16 -1.54 -9.47 42.85
N ILE A 17 -2.80 -9.76 43.20
CA ILE A 17 -3.58 -10.84 42.56
C ILE A 17 -4.32 -10.30 41.32
N GLY A 18 -4.77 -9.03 41.33
CA GLY A 18 -5.37 -8.39 40.16
C GLY A 18 -4.39 -8.15 39.00
N SER A 19 -3.11 -7.92 39.31
CA SER A 19 -2.05 -7.82 38.30
C SER A 19 -1.61 -9.18 37.76
N TYR A 20 -1.78 -10.27 38.53
CA TYR A 20 -1.54 -11.64 38.07
C TYR A 20 -2.65 -12.16 37.13
N PHE A 21 -3.88 -11.66 37.28
CA PHE A 21 -5.00 -12.02 36.40
C PHE A 21 -5.06 -11.19 35.11
N LEU A 22 -4.65 -9.92 35.13
CA LEU A 22 -4.55 -9.10 33.90
C LEU A 22 -3.38 -9.51 32.98
N LEU A 23 -2.33 -10.13 33.53
CA LEU A 23 -1.25 -10.72 32.74
C LEU A 23 -1.61 -12.06 32.08
N LYS A 24 -2.73 -12.69 32.48
CA LYS A 24 -3.19 -13.96 31.89
C LYS A 24 -4.03 -13.78 30.63
N GLU A 25 -4.57 -12.59 30.39
CA GLU A 25 -5.29 -12.27 29.14
C GLU A 25 -4.39 -11.62 28.08
N PHE A 26 -3.20 -11.16 28.43
CA PHE A 26 -2.08 -11.07 27.49
C PHE A 26 -1.56 -12.48 27.22
N LYS A 27 -2.35 -13.28 26.50
CA LYS A 27 -1.80 -14.41 25.77
C LYS A 27 -0.65 -13.87 24.93
N LEU A 28 0.58 -14.23 25.34
CA LEU A 28 1.65 -14.44 24.39
C LEU A 28 1.02 -15.10 23.17
N PHE A 29 1.28 -14.52 22.00
CA PHE A 29 1.07 -15.15 20.72
C PHE A 29 1.78 -16.51 20.78
N GLU A 30 1.10 -17.56 21.21
CA GLU A 30 1.56 -18.92 21.00
C GLU A 30 1.48 -19.09 19.48
N PHE A 31 2.65 -18.96 18.85
CA PHE A 31 2.88 -19.41 17.49
C PHE A 31 2.40 -20.85 17.42
N LYS A 32 1.18 -21.02 16.91
CA LYS A 32 0.62 -22.32 16.60
C LYS A 32 1.56 -22.92 15.58
N LYS A 33 2.43 -23.86 16.01
CA LYS A 33 3.21 -24.71 15.11
C LYS A 33 2.20 -25.36 14.16
N THR A 34 2.03 -24.77 12.99
CA THR A 34 1.41 -25.47 11.88
C THR A 34 2.38 -26.59 11.53
N ASN A 35 1.92 -27.84 11.69
CA ASN A 35 2.59 -29.02 11.18
C ASN A 35 2.55 -28.97 9.65
N ASP A 36 3.29 -28.05 9.06
CA ASP A 36 3.61 -28.06 7.65
C ASP A 36 5.09 -28.40 7.53
N GLY A 37 5.35 -29.49 6.83
CA GLY A 37 6.66 -30.09 6.76
C GLY A 37 7.68 -29.12 6.18
N ASN A 38 8.76 -28.90 6.93
CA ASN A 38 10.06 -28.48 6.40
C ASN A 38 10.19 -27.03 5.89
N LYS A 39 9.58 -26.03 6.56
CA LYS A 39 10.12 -24.66 6.55
C LYS A 39 10.99 -24.49 7.81
N ASN A 40 12.31 -24.54 7.65
CA ASN A 40 13.23 -24.05 8.67
C ASN A 40 12.92 -22.56 8.86
N TYR A 41 12.18 -22.21 9.90
CA TYR A 41 12.10 -20.83 10.33
C TYR A 41 13.53 -20.43 10.72
N HIS A 42 14.09 -19.48 9.98
CA HIS A 42 15.33 -18.80 10.30
C HIS A 42 15.33 -18.43 11.80
N ALA A 43 16.46 -18.63 12.51
CA ALA A 43 16.58 -18.30 13.93
C ALA A 43 16.13 -16.86 14.25
N GLU A 44 16.26 -15.99 13.25
CA GLU A 44 15.79 -14.62 13.10
C GLU A 44 14.29 -14.42 13.38
N VAL A 45 13.45 -15.41 13.04
CA VAL A 45 12.00 -15.36 13.33
C VAL A 45 11.74 -15.41 14.83
N ILE A 46 12.64 -16.02 15.62
CA ILE A 46 12.57 -16.05 17.08
C ILE A 46 13.01 -14.71 17.67
N GLU A 47 13.98 -14.03 17.05
CA GLU A 47 14.53 -12.74 17.51
C GLU A 47 13.57 -11.56 17.31
N LEU A 48 12.57 -11.71 16.46
CA LEU A 48 11.47 -10.75 16.31
C LEU A 48 10.53 -10.74 17.53
N ALA A 49 10.55 -11.79 18.36
CA ALA A 49 9.71 -11.87 19.55
C ALA A 49 10.02 -10.70 20.52
N GLY A 50 9.03 -9.82 20.71
CA GLY A 50 9.13 -8.67 21.61
C GLY A 50 9.33 -7.31 20.93
N LYS A 51 9.60 -7.27 19.62
CA LYS A 51 9.61 -6.02 18.83
C LYS A 51 8.18 -5.68 18.41
N ASN A 52 7.69 -4.50 18.81
CA ASN A 52 6.28 -4.14 18.63
C ASN A 52 6.08 -2.82 17.89
N SER A 53 7.11 -1.97 17.79
CA SER A 53 7.04 -0.71 17.07
C SER A 53 7.67 -0.79 15.68
N PHE A 54 7.22 0.09 14.77
CA PHE A 54 7.81 0.20 13.43
C PHE A 54 9.32 0.50 13.48
N SER A 55 9.78 1.35 14.41
CA SER A 55 11.22 1.70 14.53
C SER A 55 12.06 0.47 14.89
N GLU A 56 11.62 -0.31 15.89
CA GLU A 56 12.35 -1.51 16.32
C GLU A 56 12.43 -2.57 15.22
N LEU A 57 11.34 -2.73 14.45
CA LEU A 57 11.30 -3.65 13.31
C LEU A 57 12.19 -3.16 12.17
N LYS A 58 12.14 -1.87 11.84
CA LYS A 58 13.02 -1.25 10.84
C LYS A 58 14.50 -1.44 11.22
N GLU A 59 14.87 -1.10 12.45
CA GLU A 59 16.23 -1.25 12.97
C GLU A 59 16.69 -2.72 12.94
N TYR A 60 15.80 -3.66 13.26
CA TYR A 60 16.12 -5.08 13.17
C TYR A 60 16.45 -5.51 11.75
N PHE A 61 15.58 -5.20 10.77
CA PHE A 61 15.81 -5.60 9.38
C PHE A 61 17.01 -4.89 8.75
N GLN A 62 17.30 -3.66 9.17
CA GLN A 62 18.54 -2.97 8.77
C GLN A 62 19.78 -3.66 9.35
N GLY A 63 19.79 -3.98 10.64
CA GLY A 63 20.89 -4.73 11.26
C GLY A 63 21.07 -6.13 10.67
N LEU A 64 19.97 -6.82 10.36
CA LEU A 64 20.02 -8.11 9.67
C LEU A 64 20.64 -7.99 8.27
N ALA A 65 20.30 -6.92 7.54
CA ALA A 65 20.90 -6.65 6.24
C ALA A 65 22.39 -6.33 6.36
N GLU A 66 22.83 -5.62 7.41
CA GLU A 66 24.26 -5.35 7.68
C GLU A 66 25.03 -6.62 8.00
N GLU A 67 24.46 -7.53 8.80
CA GLU A 67 25.13 -8.76 9.24
C GLU A 67 25.16 -9.84 8.15
N LYS A 68 24.03 -10.05 7.45
CA LYS A 68 23.82 -11.22 6.57
C LYS A 68 23.54 -10.84 5.11
N GLY A 69 23.50 -9.55 4.79
CA GLY A 69 23.20 -9.04 3.45
C GLY A 69 21.72 -8.73 3.25
N ALA A 70 21.43 -7.70 2.47
CA ALA A 70 20.07 -7.20 2.25
C ALA A 70 19.18 -8.18 1.47
N ARG A 71 19.74 -9.00 0.57
CA ARG A 71 18.99 -10.09 -0.09
C ARG A 71 18.44 -11.09 0.92
N TYR A 72 19.25 -11.45 1.91
CA TYR A 72 18.83 -12.35 2.98
C TYR A 72 17.74 -11.70 3.84
N ALA A 73 17.94 -10.45 4.27
CA ALA A 73 16.95 -9.71 5.04
C ALA A 73 15.61 -9.56 4.29
N PHE A 74 15.64 -9.39 2.96
CA PHE A 74 14.45 -9.33 2.12
C PHE A 74 13.66 -10.65 2.14
N GLU A 75 14.34 -11.79 1.99
CA GLU A 75 13.70 -13.11 2.07
C GLU A 75 13.17 -13.41 3.47
N VAL A 76 13.86 -12.98 4.53
CA VAL A 76 13.34 -13.09 5.90
C VAL A 76 12.10 -12.23 6.09
N LEU A 77 12.09 -10.98 5.60
CA LEU A 77 10.95 -10.06 5.72
C LEU A 77 9.67 -10.63 5.08
N LYS A 78 9.80 -11.41 3.99
CA LYS A 78 8.65 -12.02 3.29
C LYS A 78 7.90 -12.99 4.19
N ILE A 79 8.62 -13.78 4.97
CA ILE A 79 8.04 -14.85 5.80
C ILE A 79 7.91 -14.48 7.28
N ALA A 80 8.53 -13.38 7.69
CA ALA A 80 8.55 -12.97 9.09
C ALA A 80 7.13 -12.70 9.61
N PRO A 81 6.76 -13.24 10.78
CA PRO A 81 5.51 -12.89 11.43
C PRO A 81 5.62 -11.48 11.99
N MET A 82 4.54 -10.71 11.86
CA MET A 82 4.53 -9.29 12.17
C MET A 82 3.36 -8.93 13.08
N PRO A 83 3.51 -7.95 13.98
CA PRO A 83 2.38 -7.37 14.68
C PRO A 83 1.32 -6.84 13.68
N PRO A 84 0.02 -6.99 13.96
CA PRO A 84 -1.03 -6.38 13.13
C PRO A 84 -0.81 -4.87 12.97
N ASN A 85 -1.17 -4.33 11.80
CA ASN A 85 -1.00 -2.92 11.43
C ASN A 85 0.46 -2.48 11.24
N THR A 86 1.42 -3.41 11.23
CA THR A 86 2.78 -3.12 10.76
C THR A 86 2.74 -2.74 9.28
N ASP A 87 3.36 -1.61 8.93
CA ASP A 87 3.46 -1.19 7.54
C ASP A 87 4.55 -2.01 6.82
N MET A 88 4.13 -3.12 6.20
CA MET A 88 5.02 -4.01 5.48
C MET A 88 5.63 -3.36 4.23
N HIS A 89 4.94 -2.38 3.64
CA HIS A 89 5.46 -1.65 2.49
C HIS A 89 6.66 -0.80 2.90
N LEU A 90 6.55 -0.06 4.01
CA LEU A 90 7.63 0.79 4.50
C LEU A 90 8.82 -0.01 5.06
N LEU A 91 8.61 -1.23 5.58
CA LEU A 91 9.72 -2.15 5.88
C LEU A 91 10.42 -2.64 4.60
N GLY A 92 9.67 -2.89 3.52
CA GLY A 92 10.22 -3.20 2.20
C GLY A 92 11.12 -2.07 1.67
N HIS A 93 10.74 -0.81 1.91
CA HIS A 93 11.60 0.34 1.62
C HIS A 93 12.90 0.31 2.42
N ALA A 94 12.84 0.02 3.72
CA ALA A 94 14.01 0.00 4.60
C ALA A 94 15.04 -1.08 4.16
N VAL A 95 14.58 -2.28 3.81
CA VAL A 95 15.46 -3.33 3.29
C VAL A 95 15.98 -2.97 1.89
N GLY A 96 15.15 -2.38 1.03
CA GLY A 96 15.56 -1.92 -0.30
C GLY A 96 16.66 -0.84 -0.27
N ASP A 97 16.63 0.06 0.71
CA ASP A 97 17.68 1.08 0.91
C ASP A 97 19.02 0.42 1.28
N MET A 98 18.99 -0.60 2.16
CA MET A 98 20.18 -1.40 2.46
C MET A 98 20.69 -2.15 1.23
N LEU A 99 19.78 -2.68 0.40
CA LEU A 99 20.13 -3.38 -0.83
C LEU A 99 20.81 -2.46 -1.83
N TYR A 100 20.31 -1.24 -2.02
CA TYR A 100 20.97 -0.23 -2.85
C TYR A 100 22.36 0.13 -2.31
N ARG A 101 22.52 0.33 -1.00
CA ARG A 101 23.84 0.64 -0.41
C ARG A 101 24.87 -0.47 -0.62
N GLN A 102 24.43 -1.72 -0.62
CA GLN A 102 25.32 -2.89 -0.74
C GLN A 102 25.62 -3.25 -2.20
N GLU A 103 24.65 -3.11 -3.10
CA GLU A 103 24.74 -3.64 -4.48
C GLU A 103 24.53 -2.58 -5.57
N GLY A 104 24.26 -1.32 -5.19
CA GLY A 104 23.86 -0.27 -6.10
C GLY A 104 22.67 -0.70 -6.96
N LEU A 105 22.80 -0.50 -8.27
CA LEU A 105 21.76 -0.85 -9.24
C LEU A 105 21.59 -2.35 -9.46
N GLY A 106 22.59 -3.16 -9.11
CA GLY A 106 22.49 -4.62 -9.19
C GLY A 106 21.39 -5.18 -8.30
N GLY A 107 21.11 -4.49 -7.19
CA GLY A 107 20.07 -4.83 -6.23
C GLY A 107 18.65 -4.90 -6.81
N ILE A 108 18.36 -4.17 -7.89
CA ILE A 108 17.02 -4.16 -8.52
C ILE A 108 16.53 -5.57 -8.88
N SER A 109 17.45 -6.46 -9.24
CA SER A 109 17.17 -7.86 -9.59
C SER A 109 16.58 -8.68 -8.43
N ALA A 110 16.79 -8.27 -7.19
CA ALA A 110 16.24 -8.93 -6.00
C ALA A 110 14.89 -8.35 -5.58
N CYS A 111 14.52 -7.16 -6.08
CA CYS A 111 13.33 -6.44 -5.66
C CYS A 111 12.07 -6.92 -6.39
N THR A 112 11.58 -8.09 -6.00
CA THR A 112 10.26 -8.58 -6.43
C THR A 112 9.12 -7.70 -5.89
N GLU A 113 7.92 -7.96 -6.39
CA GLU A 113 6.65 -7.32 -6.01
C GLU A 113 6.17 -7.63 -4.58
N ASP A 114 6.91 -8.44 -3.81
CA ASP A 114 6.47 -9.02 -2.54
C ASP A 114 5.95 -7.99 -1.53
N PHE A 115 6.40 -6.72 -1.63
CA PHE A 115 5.93 -5.60 -0.82
C PHE A 115 5.36 -4.46 -1.68
N ARG A 116 4.60 -4.78 -2.73
CA ARG A 116 4.08 -3.80 -3.71
C ARG A 116 5.20 -2.93 -4.30
N ASN A 117 6.30 -3.59 -4.66
CA ASN A 117 7.48 -2.99 -5.29
C ASN A 117 8.28 -1.99 -4.42
N ALA A 118 8.02 -1.89 -3.11
CA ALA A 118 8.74 -1.00 -2.19
C ALA A 118 10.28 -1.10 -2.27
N CYS A 119 10.81 -2.32 -2.41
CA CYS A 119 12.25 -2.53 -2.58
C CYS A 119 12.80 -1.79 -3.81
N SER A 120 12.10 -1.92 -4.95
CA SER A 120 12.50 -1.26 -6.21
C SER A 120 12.41 0.26 -6.12
N HIS A 121 11.47 0.78 -5.32
CA HIS A 121 11.40 2.22 -5.05
C HIS A 121 12.69 2.71 -4.40
N SER A 122 13.19 2.00 -3.37
CA SER A 122 14.41 2.40 -2.67
C SER A 122 15.66 2.39 -3.56
N ILE A 123 15.73 1.49 -4.55
CA ILE A 123 16.83 1.50 -5.53
C ILE A 123 16.86 2.82 -6.32
N VAL A 124 15.72 3.26 -6.85
CA VAL A 124 15.67 4.50 -7.64
C VAL A 124 15.72 5.76 -6.78
N VAL A 125 15.23 5.70 -5.53
CA VAL A 125 15.41 6.76 -4.53
C VAL A 125 16.89 6.97 -4.24
N GLY A 126 17.62 5.89 -3.95
CA GLY A 126 19.06 5.94 -3.69
C GLY A 126 19.83 6.44 -4.90
N LEU A 127 19.53 5.92 -6.09
CA LEU A 127 20.16 6.35 -7.33
C LEU A 127 19.98 7.85 -7.61
N PHE A 128 18.76 8.35 -7.46
CA PHE A 128 18.49 9.78 -7.65
C PHE A 128 19.16 10.64 -6.57
N SER A 129 19.21 10.15 -5.33
CA SER A 129 19.86 10.86 -4.22
C SER A 129 21.37 10.99 -4.42
N ASP A 130 22.02 9.97 -4.99
CA ASP A 130 23.47 9.96 -5.21
C ASP A 130 23.88 10.75 -6.47
N GLU A 131 23.15 10.59 -7.58
CA GLU A 131 23.57 11.10 -8.90
C GLU A 131 22.76 12.34 -9.36
N GLY A 132 21.65 12.65 -8.70
CA GLY A 132 20.79 13.79 -9.04
C GLY A 132 20.08 13.67 -10.39
N GLU A 133 19.64 14.81 -10.94
CA GLU A 133 18.79 14.87 -12.14
C GLU A 133 19.42 14.24 -13.40
N GLY A 134 20.75 14.18 -13.48
CA GLY A 134 21.44 13.57 -14.64
C GLY A 134 21.13 12.08 -14.84
N VAL A 135 20.56 11.41 -13.82
CA VAL A 135 20.34 9.97 -13.80
C VAL A 135 19.01 9.51 -14.39
N LEU A 136 18.13 10.43 -14.77
CA LEU A 136 16.77 10.09 -15.26
C LEU A 136 16.79 9.10 -16.45
N GLY A 137 17.75 9.23 -17.37
CA GLY A 137 17.91 8.27 -18.47
C GLY A 137 18.31 6.85 -18.01
N LYS A 138 19.14 6.76 -16.97
CA LYS A 138 19.60 5.49 -16.38
C LYS A 138 18.48 4.80 -15.61
N ILE A 139 17.58 5.56 -14.98
CA ILE A 139 16.41 5.01 -14.26
C ILE A 139 15.53 4.18 -15.18
N VAL A 140 15.32 4.61 -16.43
CA VAL A 140 14.54 3.83 -17.41
C VAL A 140 15.12 2.43 -17.58
N GLU A 141 16.44 2.29 -17.68
CA GLU A 141 17.11 0.99 -17.84
C GLU A 141 17.05 0.14 -16.57
N VAL A 142 17.14 0.79 -15.40
CA VAL A 142 17.01 0.12 -14.10
C VAL A 142 15.60 -0.42 -13.91
N CYS A 143 14.58 0.39 -14.16
CA CYS A 143 13.18 -0.01 -14.02
C CYS A 143 12.78 -1.15 -14.96
N ARG A 144 13.38 -1.25 -16.16
CA ARG A 144 13.16 -2.42 -17.05
C ARG A 144 13.68 -3.73 -16.47
N LYS A 145 14.62 -3.68 -15.53
CA LYS A 145 15.21 -4.84 -14.86
C LYS A 145 14.47 -5.22 -13.57
N ALA A 146 13.49 -4.44 -13.15
CA ALA A 146 12.66 -4.78 -12.00
C ALA A 146 11.84 -6.04 -12.32
N PRO A 147 11.92 -7.09 -11.47
CA PRO A 147 11.05 -8.26 -11.59
C PRO A 147 9.57 -7.87 -11.46
N GLY A 148 8.67 -8.53 -12.22
CA GLY A 148 7.23 -8.27 -12.20
C GLY A 148 6.67 -7.60 -13.47
N GLY A 149 7.49 -7.41 -14.51
CA GLY A 149 7.02 -6.99 -15.83
C GLY A 149 6.55 -5.53 -15.89
N SER A 150 5.47 -5.26 -16.62
CA SER A 150 5.00 -3.88 -16.85
C SER A 150 4.47 -3.18 -15.59
N GLY A 151 3.86 -3.92 -14.65
CA GLY A 151 3.40 -3.34 -13.39
C GLY A 151 4.58 -2.84 -12.56
N ALA A 152 5.56 -3.72 -12.30
CA ALA A 152 6.82 -3.36 -11.66
C ALA A 152 7.57 -2.21 -12.35
N TYR A 153 7.60 -2.17 -13.69
CA TYR A 153 8.17 -1.05 -14.44
C TYR A 153 7.52 0.29 -14.05
N THR A 154 6.19 0.35 -14.05
CA THR A 154 5.45 1.57 -13.69
C THR A 154 5.62 1.96 -12.23
N MET A 155 5.60 0.98 -11.32
CA MET A 155 5.81 1.22 -9.88
C MET A 155 7.23 1.67 -9.56
N CYS A 156 8.23 1.25 -10.34
CA CYS A 156 9.58 1.77 -10.22
C CYS A 156 9.62 3.31 -10.47
N PHE A 157 8.87 3.84 -11.43
CA PHE A 157 8.74 5.30 -11.60
C PHE A 157 7.93 5.96 -10.49
N HIS A 158 6.94 5.29 -9.92
CA HIS A 158 6.29 5.77 -8.69
C HIS A 158 7.33 5.97 -7.57
N GLY A 159 8.20 4.97 -7.37
CA GLY A 159 9.32 5.06 -6.43
C GLY A 159 10.26 6.23 -6.67
N LEU A 160 10.55 6.56 -7.94
CA LEU A 160 11.36 7.73 -8.29
C LEU A 160 10.73 9.03 -7.77
N GLY A 161 9.41 9.16 -7.80
CA GLY A 161 8.70 10.32 -7.27
C GLY A 161 9.03 10.61 -5.81
N HIS A 162 9.13 9.56 -4.98
CA HIS A 162 9.55 9.70 -3.58
C HIS A 162 10.96 10.29 -3.48
N GLY A 163 11.90 9.74 -4.26
CA GLY A 163 13.30 10.14 -4.25
C GLY A 163 13.53 11.55 -4.76
N ILE A 164 12.83 11.95 -5.83
CA ILE A 164 12.89 13.32 -6.35
C ILE A 164 12.42 14.29 -5.28
N LEU A 165 11.25 14.04 -4.67
CA LEU A 165 10.68 14.98 -3.71
C LEU A 165 11.58 15.10 -2.47
N SER A 166 12.09 14.00 -1.93
CA SER A 166 12.97 14.03 -0.76
C SER A 166 14.31 14.73 -1.06
N ALA A 167 14.93 14.45 -2.21
CA ALA A 167 16.23 15.01 -2.59
C ALA A 167 16.19 16.54 -2.82
N ILE A 168 15.09 17.07 -3.35
CA ILE A 168 14.96 18.51 -3.59
C ILE A 168 14.35 19.28 -2.41
N GLY A 169 14.17 18.61 -1.26
CA GLY A 169 13.72 19.27 -0.04
C GLY A 169 12.21 19.47 0.07
N TYR A 170 11.44 18.53 -0.46
CA TYR A 170 9.98 18.49 -0.44
C TYR A 170 9.29 19.67 -1.14
N ASP A 171 9.89 20.19 -2.21
CA ASP A 171 9.26 21.16 -3.11
C ASP A 171 8.39 20.43 -4.14
N VAL A 172 7.08 20.37 -3.90
CA VAL A 172 6.14 19.60 -4.75
C VAL A 172 6.09 20.10 -6.20
N PRO A 173 5.92 21.41 -6.49
CA PRO A 173 5.94 21.92 -7.87
C PRO A 173 7.22 21.52 -8.63
N LYS A 174 8.39 21.70 -8.01
CA LYS A 174 9.67 21.35 -8.65
C LYS A 174 9.80 19.83 -8.85
N ALA A 175 9.30 19.02 -7.93
CA ALA A 175 9.34 17.57 -8.07
C ALA A 175 8.49 17.10 -9.25
N ILE A 176 7.28 17.66 -9.40
CA ILE A 176 6.39 17.35 -10.53
C ILE A 176 7.03 17.80 -11.85
N GLU A 177 7.67 18.96 -11.90
CA GLU A 177 8.42 19.42 -13.07
C GLU A 177 9.52 18.43 -13.47
N LEU A 178 10.28 17.91 -12.50
CA LEU A 178 11.30 16.89 -12.75
C LEU A 178 10.69 15.57 -13.21
N CYS A 179 9.56 15.15 -12.64
CA CYS A 179 8.82 13.98 -13.10
C CYS A 179 8.41 14.09 -14.56
N GLN A 180 8.10 15.29 -15.07
CA GLN A 180 7.77 15.48 -16.50
C GLN A 180 8.95 15.19 -17.43
N LYS A 181 10.19 15.16 -16.91
CA LYS A 181 11.39 14.85 -17.70
C LYS A 181 11.65 13.34 -17.84
N THR A 182 10.88 12.49 -17.16
CA THR A 182 11.11 11.03 -17.13
C THR A 182 10.65 10.30 -18.40
N GLY A 183 9.77 10.91 -19.21
CA GLY A 183 9.34 10.37 -20.50
C GLY A 183 7.83 10.53 -20.77
N ALA A 184 7.39 10.04 -21.93
CA ALA A 184 6.03 10.24 -22.46
C ALA A 184 5.11 9.01 -22.31
N ARG A 185 5.59 7.88 -21.76
CA ARG A 185 4.85 6.60 -21.71
C ARG A 185 4.20 6.32 -20.34
N GLY A 186 3.63 7.36 -19.72
CA GLY A 186 2.97 7.27 -18.40
C GLY A 186 3.92 7.30 -17.20
N GLU A 187 5.24 7.31 -17.44
CA GLU A 187 6.30 7.39 -16.43
C GLU A 187 6.18 8.67 -15.59
N SER A 188 5.93 9.81 -16.25
CA SER A 188 5.75 11.09 -15.57
C SER A 188 4.57 11.08 -14.61
N VAL A 189 3.43 10.51 -15.03
CA VAL A 189 2.22 10.39 -14.22
C VAL A 189 2.47 9.52 -12.99
N GLN A 190 3.17 8.39 -13.16
CA GLN A 190 3.54 7.51 -12.05
C GLN A 190 4.51 8.20 -11.09
N CYS A 191 5.54 8.86 -11.60
CA CYS A 191 6.46 9.67 -10.79
C CYS A 191 5.73 10.75 -9.99
N SER A 192 4.87 11.55 -10.62
CA SER A 192 4.07 12.57 -9.93
C SER A 192 3.17 11.96 -8.85
N SER A 193 2.65 10.75 -9.06
CA SER A 193 1.85 10.05 -8.04
C SER A 193 2.67 9.64 -6.81
N GLY A 194 3.95 9.29 -7.00
CA GLY A 194 4.90 9.04 -5.91
C GLY A 194 5.23 10.30 -5.12
N VAL A 195 5.37 11.45 -5.80
CA VAL A 195 5.52 12.77 -5.16
C VAL A 195 4.33 13.07 -4.23
N VAL A 196 3.11 12.79 -4.69
CA VAL A 196 1.88 13.01 -3.90
C VAL A 196 1.86 12.11 -2.66
N MET A 197 2.18 10.82 -2.78
CA MET A 197 2.24 9.93 -1.62
C MET A 197 3.32 10.38 -0.62
N GLU A 198 4.49 10.77 -1.13
CA GLU A 198 5.63 11.19 -0.31
C GLU A 198 5.31 12.44 0.53
N ILE A 199 4.65 13.45 -0.05
CA ILE A 199 4.28 14.64 0.74
C ILE A 199 3.20 14.33 1.78
N ILE A 200 2.36 13.32 1.56
CA ILE A 200 1.30 12.92 2.51
C ILE A 200 1.87 12.21 3.74
N GLY A 201 2.80 11.26 3.56
CA GLY A 201 3.27 10.39 4.65
C GLY A 201 4.76 10.02 4.66
N GLY A 202 5.54 10.41 3.65
CA GLY A 202 6.85 9.83 3.34
C GLY A 202 8.08 10.40 4.05
N GLY A 203 7.95 11.45 4.86
CA GLY A 203 9.04 12.25 5.46
C GLY A 203 10.08 11.56 6.38
N GLY A 204 10.52 10.34 6.07
CA GLY A 204 11.56 9.58 6.75
C GLY A 204 12.98 10.00 6.39
N HIS A 205 13.20 10.73 5.28
CA HIS A 205 14.53 11.27 4.93
C HIS A 205 14.90 12.53 5.73
N ASP A 206 13.94 13.45 5.91
CA ASP A 206 14.12 14.69 6.69
C ASP A 206 12.75 15.11 7.21
N ARG A 207 12.48 14.72 8.46
CA ARG A 207 11.16 14.84 9.09
C ARG A 207 10.73 16.29 9.31
N ASP A 208 11.66 17.13 9.73
CA ASP A 208 11.38 18.53 10.07
C ASP A 208 11.11 19.33 8.80
N LYS A 209 11.93 19.15 7.77
CA LYS A 209 11.73 19.81 6.47
C LYS A 209 10.45 19.34 5.80
N TRP A 210 10.18 18.03 5.80
CA TRP A 210 8.92 17.48 5.32
C TRP A 210 7.73 18.10 6.05
N ALA A 211 7.75 18.14 7.39
CA ALA A 211 6.64 18.66 8.19
C ALA A 211 6.35 20.14 7.90
N ASN A 212 7.40 20.92 7.62
CA ASN A 212 7.29 22.33 7.26
C ASN A 212 6.73 22.52 5.85
N GLN A 213 7.19 21.73 4.87
CA GLN A 213 6.70 21.83 3.49
C GLN A 213 5.29 21.28 3.33
N ARG A 214 4.98 20.16 3.97
CA ARG A 214 3.67 19.51 3.93
C ARG A 214 2.51 20.46 4.22
N LYS A 215 2.66 21.31 5.24
CA LYS A 215 1.63 22.31 5.64
C LYS A 215 1.30 23.33 4.55
N LYS A 216 2.20 23.53 3.57
CA LYS A 216 1.98 24.44 2.44
C LYS A 216 1.09 23.83 1.37
N TYR A 217 1.10 22.50 1.25
CA TYR A 217 0.44 21.77 0.17
C TYR A 217 -0.82 21.04 0.63
N LEU A 218 -0.88 20.65 1.91
CA LEU A 218 -1.98 19.90 2.50
C LEU A 218 -2.70 20.76 3.54
N GLU A 219 -3.77 21.43 3.11
CA GLU A 219 -4.63 22.27 3.94
C GLU A 219 -5.92 21.51 4.30
N ILE A 220 -6.19 21.29 5.59
CA ILE A 220 -7.38 20.54 6.05
C ILE A 220 -8.69 21.15 5.53
N SER A 221 -8.76 22.48 5.40
CA SER A 221 -9.95 23.20 4.89
C SER A 221 -10.16 23.02 3.38
N LYS A 222 -9.13 22.60 2.64
CA LYS A 222 -9.13 22.38 1.18
C LYS A 222 -8.52 21.00 0.88
N PRO A 223 -9.19 19.91 1.27
CA PRO A 223 -8.63 18.57 1.23
C PRO A 223 -8.22 18.12 -0.18
N LEU A 224 -8.85 18.67 -1.22
CA LEU A 224 -8.57 18.40 -2.64
C LEU A 224 -7.55 19.38 -3.26
N GLY A 225 -7.12 20.39 -2.50
CA GLY A 225 -6.38 21.55 -3.00
C GLY A 225 -5.05 21.19 -3.68
N LEU A 226 -4.33 20.19 -3.18
CA LEU A 226 -3.08 19.72 -3.79
C LEU A 226 -3.31 19.31 -5.25
N CYS A 227 -4.24 18.39 -5.50
CA CYS A 227 -4.49 17.87 -6.85
C CYS A 227 -5.23 18.86 -7.76
N GLN A 228 -5.90 19.87 -7.18
CA GLN A 228 -6.55 20.94 -7.93
C GLN A 228 -5.59 22.09 -8.30
N SER A 229 -4.39 22.11 -7.73
CA SER A 229 -3.40 23.17 -7.96
C SER A 229 -2.94 23.22 -9.42
N ASP A 230 -2.52 24.42 -9.85
CA ASP A 230 -2.10 24.68 -11.23
C ASP A 230 -0.77 24.00 -11.61
N PHE A 231 0.07 23.71 -10.61
CA PHE A 231 1.33 23.00 -10.81
C PHE A 231 1.16 21.49 -10.98
N VAL A 232 -0.05 20.93 -10.77
CA VAL A 232 -0.37 19.53 -11.05
C VAL A 232 -0.96 19.43 -12.47
N PRO A 233 -0.23 18.86 -13.45
CA PRO A 233 -0.71 18.72 -14.82
C PRO A 233 -2.01 17.94 -14.88
N LYS A 234 -2.90 18.29 -15.81
CA LYS A 234 -4.22 17.63 -15.95
C LYS A 234 -4.12 16.10 -16.10
N ASN A 235 -3.11 15.61 -16.83
CA ASN A 235 -2.88 14.18 -17.03
C ASN A 235 -2.44 13.47 -15.74
N ASP A 236 -1.88 14.20 -14.78
CA ASP A 236 -1.37 13.65 -13.51
C ASP A 236 -2.46 13.67 -12.42
N ARG A 237 -3.49 14.51 -12.58
CA ARG A 237 -4.56 14.70 -11.59
C ARG A 237 -5.27 13.41 -11.23
N TYR A 238 -5.52 12.54 -12.22
CA TYR A 238 -6.17 11.26 -11.97
C TYR A 238 -5.41 10.44 -10.91
N LEU A 239 -4.12 10.18 -11.09
CA LEU A 239 -3.35 9.46 -10.07
C LEU A 239 -3.10 10.30 -8.82
N CYS A 240 -2.99 11.63 -8.92
CA CYS A 240 -2.95 12.49 -7.73
C CYS A 240 -4.14 12.20 -6.80
N PHE A 241 -5.37 12.18 -7.34
CA PHE A 241 -6.57 11.89 -6.54
C PHE A 241 -6.60 10.47 -5.99
N VAL A 242 -6.10 9.47 -6.74
CA VAL A 242 -5.97 8.07 -6.24
C VAL A 242 -5.07 7.99 -5.00
N TYR A 243 -3.98 8.76 -4.97
CA TYR A 243 -3.01 8.74 -3.87
C TYR A 243 -3.26 9.78 -2.78
N LEU A 244 -4.22 10.69 -2.98
CA LEU A 244 -4.61 11.70 -2.00
C LEU A 244 -5.41 11.13 -0.82
N THR A 245 -6.04 9.96 -0.99
CA THR A 245 -7.01 9.38 -0.06
C THR A 245 -6.57 9.32 1.40
N PRO A 246 -5.31 8.97 1.76
CA PRO A 246 -4.90 8.99 3.15
C PRO A 246 -5.04 10.39 3.78
N PHE A 247 -4.77 11.46 3.03
CA PHE A 247 -4.98 12.82 3.52
C PHE A 247 -6.47 13.18 3.65
N LEU A 248 -7.36 12.58 2.84
CA LEU A 248 -8.81 12.79 2.97
C LEU A 248 -9.33 12.26 4.31
N TRP A 249 -8.84 11.10 4.77
CA TRP A 249 -9.13 10.60 6.12
C TRP A 249 -8.56 11.50 7.22
N GLU A 250 -7.32 11.95 7.08
CA GLU A 250 -6.70 12.88 8.03
C GLU A 250 -7.49 14.19 8.13
N SER A 251 -7.96 14.73 6.99
CA SER A 251 -8.68 16.01 6.93
C SER A 251 -10.00 16.01 7.70
N ILE A 252 -10.61 14.83 7.90
CA ILE A 252 -11.83 14.68 8.71
C ILE A 252 -11.53 14.22 10.14
N GLY A 253 -10.26 14.15 10.52
CA GLY A 253 -9.80 13.78 11.86
C GLY A 253 -9.81 12.28 12.15
N ALA A 254 -9.79 11.42 11.12
CA ALA A 254 -9.77 9.97 11.31
C ALA A 254 -8.46 9.52 11.96
N ASN A 255 -8.53 8.41 12.71
CA ASN A 255 -7.31 7.70 13.10
C ASN A 255 -6.75 6.97 11.88
N MET A 256 -5.67 7.50 11.30
CA MET A 256 -5.01 6.93 10.13
C MET A 256 -4.52 5.49 10.32
N GLY A 257 -4.22 5.07 11.56
CA GLY A 257 -3.82 3.69 11.85
C GLY A 257 -4.98 2.70 11.75
N SER A 258 -6.21 3.16 12.02
CA SER A 258 -7.41 2.32 12.11
C SER A 258 -8.68 3.13 11.80
N PRO A 259 -8.85 3.61 10.55
CA PRO A 259 -10.02 4.39 10.18
C PRO A 259 -11.28 3.51 10.22
N THR A 260 -12.39 4.08 10.67
CA THR A 260 -13.66 3.37 10.89
C THR A 260 -14.60 3.51 9.69
N SER A 261 -15.67 2.70 9.67
CA SER A 261 -16.72 2.84 8.65
C SER A 261 -17.39 4.22 8.64
N ASP A 262 -17.47 4.90 9.78
CA ASP A 262 -17.99 6.27 9.82
C ASP A 262 -16.99 7.29 9.26
N ASP A 263 -15.69 7.05 9.44
CA ASP A 263 -14.65 7.84 8.78
C ASP A 263 -14.69 7.67 7.26
N PHE A 264 -14.95 6.46 6.77
CA PHE A 264 -15.13 6.20 5.34
C PHE A 264 -16.29 6.99 4.75
N LYS A 265 -17.47 6.93 5.38
CA LYS A 265 -18.66 7.71 4.96
C LYS A 265 -18.34 9.20 4.91
N LYS A 266 -17.70 9.75 5.95
CA LYS A 266 -17.34 11.17 6.03
C LYS A 266 -16.34 11.55 4.95
N ALA A 267 -15.31 10.74 4.71
CA ALA A 267 -14.29 11.06 3.73
C ALA A 267 -14.81 10.96 2.29
N PHE A 268 -15.75 10.04 2.01
CA PHE A 268 -16.38 9.94 0.69
C PHE A 268 -17.14 11.21 0.27
N THR A 269 -17.74 11.95 1.21
CA THR A 269 -18.46 13.19 0.87
C THR A 269 -17.52 14.29 0.35
N ILE A 270 -16.21 14.20 0.62
CA ILE A 270 -15.22 15.11 0.02
C ILE A 270 -15.18 14.90 -1.49
N CYS A 271 -15.20 13.66 -1.97
CA CYS A 271 -15.19 13.36 -3.40
C CYS A 271 -16.47 13.84 -4.10
N ASP A 272 -17.59 13.94 -3.39
CA ASP A 272 -18.84 14.51 -3.93
C ASP A 272 -18.75 16.01 -4.25
N THR A 273 -17.75 16.71 -3.70
CA THR A 273 -17.51 18.12 -4.03
C THR A 273 -16.87 18.32 -5.41
N LEU A 274 -16.33 17.25 -6.01
CA LEU A 274 -15.86 17.28 -7.39
C LEU A 274 -17.06 17.28 -8.35
N SER A 275 -16.98 18.11 -9.38
CA SER A 275 -18.04 18.21 -10.39
C SER A 275 -18.24 16.88 -11.11
N LEU A 276 -19.49 16.54 -11.43
CA LEU A 276 -19.80 15.41 -12.31
C LEU A 276 -19.20 15.56 -13.72
N ASN A 277 -18.91 16.79 -14.15
CA ASN A 277 -18.20 17.05 -15.41
C ASN A 277 -16.70 16.74 -15.33
N ASP A 278 -16.16 16.54 -14.13
CA ASP A 278 -14.81 16.06 -13.87
C ASP A 278 -14.84 14.58 -13.44
N GLY A 279 -15.61 13.77 -14.19
CA GLY A 279 -15.92 12.39 -13.84
C GLY A 279 -14.67 11.53 -13.60
N GLY A 280 -13.61 11.70 -14.39
CA GLY A 280 -12.37 10.92 -14.22
C GLY A 280 -11.67 11.19 -12.88
N ASN A 281 -11.53 12.46 -12.47
CA ASN A 281 -10.91 12.79 -11.18
C ASN A 281 -11.82 12.44 -10.00
N ARG A 282 -13.15 12.59 -10.18
CA ARG A 282 -14.12 12.15 -9.18
C ARG A 282 -14.04 10.64 -8.95
N ASP A 283 -13.99 9.85 -10.02
CA ASP A 283 -13.80 8.41 -9.96
C ASP A 283 -12.46 8.04 -9.32
N ALA A 284 -11.37 8.73 -9.65
CA ALA A 284 -10.08 8.54 -8.98
C ALA A 284 -10.13 8.81 -7.47
N CYS A 285 -10.85 9.85 -7.04
CA CYS A 285 -11.02 10.18 -5.62
C CYS A 285 -11.71 9.05 -4.86
N PHE A 286 -12.83 8.53 -5.39
CA PHE A 286 -13.52 7.36 -4.82
C PHE A 286 -12.67 6.08 -4.92
N GLY A 287 -11.99 5.90 -6.06
CA GLY A 287 -11.15 4.76 -6.37
C GLY A 287 -9.99 4.61 -5.40
N GLY A 288 -9.37 5.72 -4.99
CA GLY A 288 -8.30 5.70 -4.00
C GLY A 288 -8.70 5.01 -2.69
N PHE A 289 -9.96 5.14 -2.23
CA PHE A 289 -10.45 4.39 -1.05
C PHE A 289 -10.49 2.88 -1.29
N GLY A 290 -10.94 2.45 -2.48
CA GLY A 290 -10.92 1.04 -2.86
C GLY A 290 -9.51 0.45 -2.83
N LYS A 291 -8.53 1.21 -3.33
CA LYS A 291 -7.11 0.83 -3.25
C LYS A 291 -6.64 0.64 -1.79
N GLU A 292 -6.98 1.58 -0.90
CA GLU A 292 -6.60 1.53 0.52
C GLU A 292 -7.31 0.40 1.30
N PHE A 293 -8.58 0.10 0.98
CA PHE A 293 -9.35 -0.95 1.66
C PHE A 293 -8.72 -2.34 1.55
N VAL A 294 -8.01 -2.63 0.45
CA VAL A 294 -7.27 -3.89 0.28
C VAL A 294 -6.18 -4.04 1.35
N GLY A 295 -5.45 -2.97 1.64
CA GLY A 295 -4.44 -2.98 2.72
C GLY A 295 -5.09 -3.00 4.10
N LEU A 296 -6.17 -2.24 4.30
CA LEU A 296 -6.84 -2.16 5.60
C LEU A 296 -7.46 -3.48 6.05
N VAL A 297 -8.05 -4.26 5.14
CA VAL A 297 -8.68 -5.53 5.51
C VAL A 297 -7.68 -6.59 5.99
N GLN A 298 -6.42 -6.46 5.56
CA GLN A 298 -5.28 -7.28 5.98
C GLN A 298 -4.44 -6.64 7.09
N SER A 299 -4.99 -5.64 7.78
CA SER A 299 -4.25 -4.92 8.83
C SER A 299 -2.87 -4.44 8.34
N ARG A 300 -2.83 -3.86 7.13
CA ARG A 300 -1.66 -3.31 6.45
C ARG A 300 -0.59 -4.33 6.03
N ASP A 301 -0.86 -5.61 6.17
CA ASP A 301 -0.03 -6.65 5.58
C ASP A 301 -0.34 -6.79 4.08
N ILE A 302 0.44 -6.07 3.28
CA ILE A 302 0.32 -6.03 1.81
C ILE A 302 1.23 -7.04 1.10
N ARG A 303 1.78 -8.02 1.83
CA ARG A 303 2.63 -9.03 1.23
C ARG A 303 1.89 -9.80 0.14
N LYS A 304 2.58 -10.14 -0.93
CA LYS A 304 2.01 -10.92 -2.05
C LYS A 304 1.27 -12.17 -1.55
N ASP A 305 1.92 -12.98 -0.70
CA ASP A 305 1.32 -14.19 -0.16
C ASP A 305 0.08 -13.90 0.71
N THR A 306 0.12 -12.86 1.54
CA THR A 306 -1.04 -12.44 2.35
C THR A 306 -2.21 -11.99 1.46
N LEU A 307 -1.93 -11.19 0.43
CA LEU A 307 -2.95 -10.69 -0.50
C LEU A 307 -3.54 -11.79 -1.38
N ASN A 308 -2.80 -12.85 -1.72
CA ASN A 308 -3.34 -13.98 -2.47
C ASN A 308 -4.22 -14.91 -1.62
N ASN A 309 -4.22 -14.74 -0.29
CA ASN A 309 -4.95 -15.59 0.66
C ASN A 309 -5.98 -14.80 1.49
N ILE A 310 -6.48 -13.66 1.00
CA ILE A 310 -7.56 -12.91 1.65
C ILE A 310 -8.83 -13.79 1.72
N ALA A 311 -9.44 -13.87 2.90
CA ALA A 311 -10.65 -14.65 3.12
C ALA A 311 -11.87 -14.04 2.41
N ASN A 312 -12.86 -14.87 2.05
CA ASN A 312 -14.07 -14.40 1.37
C ASN A 312 -14.83 -13.35 2.20
N GLU A 313 -14.87 -13.49 3.52
CA GLU A 313 -15.52 -12.53 4.43
C GLU A 313 -14.83 -11.16 4.36
N GLN A 314 -13.50 -11.14 4.18
CA GLN A 314 -12.71 -9.93 4.02
C GLN A 314 -12.95 -9.30 2.63
N LEU A 315 -13.09 -10.09 1.57
CA LEU A 315 -13.50 -9.60 0.25
C LEU A 315 -14.90 -8.97 0.28
N VAL A 316 -15.84 -9.62 0.96
CA VAL A 316 -17.18 -9.05 1.22
C VAL A 316 -17.06 -7.75 2.01
N GLN A 317 -16.17 -7.67 2.99
CA GLN A 317 -15.96 -6.47 3.79
C GLN A 317 -15.45 -5.28 2.96
N ILE A 318 -14.50 -5.50 2.03
CA ILE A 318 -14.06 -4.47 1.08
C ILE A 318 -15.26 -3.94 0.28
N TYR A 319 -16.10 -4.84 -0.25
CA TYR A 319 -17.29 -4.44 -0.99
C TYR A 319 -18.28 -3.65 -0.12
N GLN A 320 -18.52 -4.08 1.12
CA GLN A 320 -19.38 -3.33 2.04
C GLN A 320 -18.83 -1.93 2.36
N TRP A 321 -17.51 -1.76 2.47
CA TRP A 321 -16.91 -0.45 2.63
C TRP A 321 -17.06 0.43 1.38
N CYS A 322 -16.92 -0.12 0.17
CA CYS A 322 -17.18 0.64 -1.05
C CYS A 322 -18.64 1.12 -1.15
N LYS A 323 -19.61 0.33 -0.67
CA LYS A 323 -21.02 0.74 -0.60
C LYS A 323 -21.28 1.99 0.26
N LEU A 324 -20.36 2.34 1.16
CA LEU A 324 -20.48 3.52 2.00
C LEU A 324 -20.31 4.84 1.23
N ALA A 325 -19.84 4.81 -0.02
CA ALA A 325 -19.82 5.98 -0.91
C ALA A 325 -21.23 6.51 -1.22
N ASN A 326 -22.27 5.68 -1.06
CA ASN A 326 -23.69 6.06 -1.12
C ASN A 326 -24.13 6.77 -2.44
N ASN A 327 -23.38 6.59 -3.52
CA ASN A 327 -23.75 6.96 -4.89
C ASN A 327 -23.20 5.92 -5.88
N LYS A 328 -23.92 5.71 -7.00
CA LYS A 328 -23.65 4.58 -7.90
C LYS A 328 -22.24 4.65 -8.52
N GLU A 329 -21.82 5.85 -8.92
CA GLU A 329 -20.53 6.13 -9.55
C GLU A 329 -19.38 5.89 -8.56
N GLY A 330 -19.48 6.44 -7.35
CA GLY A 330 -18.46 6.27 -6.30
C GLY A 330 -18.32 4.82 -5.84
N ILE A 331 -19.43 4.08 -5.74
CA ILE A 331 -19.41 2.64 -5.45
C ILE A 331 -18.64 1.89 -6.54
N ALA A 332 -18.98 2.12 -7.81
CA ALA A 332 -18.34 1.45 -8.95
C ALA A 332 -16.85 1.79 -9.06
N ALA A 333 -16.48 3.05 -8.85
CA ALA A 333 -15.09 3.50 -8.87
C ALA A 333 -14.26 2.87 -7.73
N CYS A 334 -14.80 2.85 -6.50
CA CYS A 334 -14.17 2.17 -5.37
C CYS A 334 -13.95 0.68 -5.65
N ILE A 335 -14.97 -0.03 -6.16
CA ILE A 335 -14.87 -1.46 -6.51
C ILE A 335 -13.81 -1.68 -7.58
N THR A 336 -13.78 -0.85 -8.62
CA THR A 336 -12.83 -0.99 -9.73
C THR A 336 -11.39 -0.87 -9.25
N HIS A 337 -11.10 0.11 -8.38
CA HIS A 337 -9.75 0.30 -7.84
C HIS A 337 -9.38 -0.73 -6.78
N ALA A 338 -10.34 -1.22 -5.99
CA ALA A 338 -10.12 -2.37 -5.11
C ALA A 338 -9.74 -3.62 -5.92
N MET A 339 -10.48 -3.91 -6.99
CA MET A 339 -10.17 -5.00 -7.91
C MET A 339 -8.78 -4.84 -8.54
N ASN A 340 -8.45 -3.65 -9.05
CA ASN A 340 -7.12 -3.38 -9.61
C ASN A 340 -6.00 -3.51 -8.57
N SER A 341 -6.25 -3.11 -7.32
CA SER A 341 -5.31 -3.26 -6.19
C SER A 341 -5.14 -4.73 -5.78
N LEU A 342 -6.17 -5.56 -5.93
CA LEU A 342 -6.11 -7.01 -5.72
C LEU A 342 -5.40 -7.74 -6.87
N TYR A 343 -5.63 -7.33 -8.13
CA TYR A 343 -4.94 -7.89 -9.30
C TYR A 343 -3.48 -7.45 -9.39
N TRP A 344 -3.20 -6.22 -8.95
CA TRP A 344 -1.88 -5.60 -8.88
C TRP A 344 -1.05 -5.81 -10.16
N GLY A 345 -1.56 -5.39 -11.33
CA GLY A 345 -0.82 -5.49 -12.59
C GLY A 345 -0.63 -6.90 -13.16
N GLY A 346 -1.20 -7.93 -12.53
CA GLY A 346 -0.99 -9.33 -12.90
C GLY A 346 0.08 -10.04 -12.07
N GLU A 347 0.70 -9.33 -11.13
CA GLU A 347 1.64 -9.89 -10.19
C GLU A 347 0.98 -10.81 -9.13
N ASN A 348 -0.29 -10.54 -8.77
CA ASN A 348 -1.07 -11.40 -7.86
C ASN A 348 -1.81 -12.52 -8.63
N ASP A 349 -2.20 -13.59 -7.93
CA ASP A 349 -3.00 -14.66 -8.52
C ASP A 349 -4.35 -14.08 -8.98
N PRO A 350 -4.73 -14.17 -10.28
CA PRO A 350 -5.99 -13.62 -10.78
C PRO A 350 -7.21 -14.14 -10.01
N LYS A 351 -7.13 -15.30 -9.34
CA LYS A 351 -8.20 -15.82 -8.49
C LYS A 351 -8.64 -14.85 -7.41
N ILE A 352 -7.74 -14.05 -6.82
CA ILE A 352 -8.16 -13.12 -5.78
C ILE A 352 -9.05 -12.00 -6.33
N ALA A 353 -8.70 -11.44 -7.50
CA ALA A 353 -9.51 -10.42 -8.15
C ALA A 353 -10.83 -11.00 -8.69
N THR A 354 -10.81 -12.20 -9.28
CA THR A 354 -12.05 -12.88 -9.73
C THR A 354 -12.95 -13.26 -8.55
N GLY A 355 -12.38 -13.67 -7.42
CA GLY A 355 -13.12 -13.96 -6.19
C GLY A 355 -13.78 -12.71 -5.62
N PHE A 356 -13.09 -11.56 -5.63
CA PHE A 356 -13.69 -10.28 -5.25
C PHE A 356 -14.85 -9.89 -6.18
N CYS A 357 -14.70 -10.05 -7.50
CA CYS A 357 -15.84 -9.86 -8.40
C CYS A 357 -17.00 -10.83 -8.09
N GLY A 358 -16.68 -12.07 -7.73
CA GLY A 358 -17.64 -13.12 -7.39
C GLY A 358 -18.45 -12.87 -6.11
N VAL A 359 -17.90 -12.17 -5.10
CA VAL A 359 -18.67 -11.84 -3.88
C VAL A 359 -19.84 -10.88 -4.16
N MET A 360 -19.87 -10.27 -5.35
CA MET A 360 -20.94 -9.40 -5.84
C MET A 360 -21.93 -10.12 -6.76
N ALA A 361 -21.98 -11.46 -6.78
CA ALA A 361 -22.89 -12.22 -7.67
C ALA A 361 -24.38 -11.86 -7.54
N GLY A 362 -24.82 -11.35 -6.39
CA GLY A 362 -26.19 -10.83 -6.18
C GLY A 362 -26.42 -9.41 -6.68
N ASP A 363 -25.37 -8.70 -7.10
CA ASP A 363 -25.40 -7.34 -7.66
C ASP A 363 -24.86 -7.39 -9.10
N ASN A 364 -25.75 -7.68 -10.04
CA ASN A 364 -25.40 -7.88 -11.45
C ASN A 364 -24.66 -6.68 -12.06
N TYR A 365 -24.97 -5.45 -11.61
CA TYR A 365 -24.33 -4.25 -12.15
C TYR A 365 -22.87 -4.17 -11.69
N ASN A 366 -22.63 -4.21 -10.38
CA ASN A 366 -21.29 -4.07 -9.84
C ASN A 366 -20.41 -5.30 -10.11
N GLY A 367 -20.97 -6.51 -9.97
CA GLY A 367 -20.27 -7.75 -10.27
C GLY A 367 -19.89 -7.85 -11.76
N GLY A 368 -20.83 -7.55 -12.66
CA GLY A 368 -20.55 -7.52 -14.09
C GLY A 368 -19.47 -6.49 -14.45
N SER A 369 -19.61 -5.25 -13.98
CA SER A 369 -18.61 -4.19 -14.20
C SER A 369 -17.23 -4.57 -13.67
N CYS A 370 -17.15 -5.23 -12.51
CA CYS A 370 -15.89 -5.70 -11.93
C CYS A 370 -15.17 -6.68 -12.87
N TYR A 371 -15.85 -7.70 -13.40
CA TYR A 371 -15.25 -8.65 -14.34
C TYR A 371 -14.80 -7.98 -15.64
N MET A 372 -15.59 -7.05 -16.19
CA MET A 372 -15.23 -6.32 -17.41
C MET A 372 -13.95 -5.49 -17.22
N ASN A 373 -13.82 -4.81 -16.08
CA ASN A 373 -12.60 -4.08 -15.74
C ASN A 373 -11.41 -5.01 -15.54
N LEU A 374 -11.60 -6.17 -14.90
CA LEU A 374 -10.53 -7.16 -14.71
C LEU A 374 -10.03 -7.70 -16.07
N ILE A 375 -10.94 -8.00 -17.00
CA ILE A 375 -10.59 -8.40 -18.38
C ILE A 375 -9.75 -7.30 -19.06
N SER A 376 -10.15 -6.03 -18.91
CA SER A 376 -9.38 -4.89 -19.43
C SER A 376 -7.98 -4.82 -18.81
N SER A 377 -7.86 -5.03 -17.50
CA SER A 377 -6.56 -5.07 -16.80
C SER A 377 -5.67 -6.21 -17.31
N VAL A 378 -6.22 -7.40 -17.51
CA VAL A 378 -5.47 -8.53 -18.10
C VAL A 378 -4.99 -8.18 -19.53
N SER A 379 -5.84 -7.54 -20.34
CA SER A 379 -5.46 -7.09 -21.70
C SER A 379 -4.28 -6.12 -21.67
N GLN A 380 -4.30 -5.20 -20.71
CA GLN A 380 -3.28 -4.18 -20.53
C GLN A 380 -1.93 -4.80 -20.15
N TYR A 381 -1.91 -5.63 -19.09
CA TYR A 381 -0.65 -6.05 -18.46
C TYR A 381 -0.11 -7.40 -18.95
N VAL A 382 -0.96 -8.33 -19.35
CA VAL A 382 -0.53 -9.68 -19.73
C VAL A 382 -0.61 -9.86 -21.22
N LYS A 383 0.50 -10.23 -21.88
CA LYS A 383 0.55 -10.53 -23.32
C LYS A 383 0.63 -12.02 -23.64
N ASP A 384 0.88 -12.85 -22.63
CA ASP A 384 0.95 -14.29 -22.78
C ASP A 384 -0.44 -14.87 -23.14
N VAL A 385 -0.50 -15.61 -24.24
CA VAL A 385 -1.75 -16.14 -24.80
C VAL A 385 -2.28 -17.29 -23.95
N GLU A 386 -1.41 -18.18 -23.48
CA GLU A 386 -1.78 -19.32 -22.63
C GLU A 386 -2.40 -18.85 -21.31
N TYR A 387 -1.81 -17.84 -20.67
CA TYR A 387 -2.39 -17.18 -19.51
C TYR A 387 -3.79 -16.65 -19.82
N ARG A 388 -3.97 -15.93 -20.93
CA ARG A 388 -5.25 -15.32 -21.31
C ARG A 388 -6.32 -16.38 -21.56
N GLU A 389 -5.98 -17.49 -22.22
CA GLU A 389 -6.89 -18.63 -22.43
C GLU A 389 -7.32 -19.26 -21.12
N ASN A 390 -6.36 -19.52 -20.23
CA ASN A 390 -6.61 -20.09 -18.90
C ASN A 390 -7.46 -19.13 -18.04
N PHE A 391 -7.13 -17.83 -18.06
CA PHE A 391 -7.89 -16.80 -17.36
C PHE A 391 -9.34 -16.75 -17.84
N CYS A 392 -9.60 -16.63 -19.15
CA CYS A 392 -10.96 -16.60 -19.67
C CYS A 392 -11.75 -17.87 -19.36
N SER A 393 -11.10 -19.04 -19.38
CA SER A 393 -11.75 -20.31 -19.06
C SER A 393 -12.10 -20.43 -17.57
N SER A 394 -11.44 -19.68 -16.70
CA SER A 394 -11.70 -19.65 -15.25
C SER A 394 -12.85 -18.75 -14.82
N LEU A 395 -13.31 -17.83 -15.70
CA LEU A 395 -14.39 -16.90 -15.39
C LEU A 395 -15.76 -17.58 -15.37
N PRO A 396 -16.77 -17.01 -14.67
CA PRO A 396 -18.16 -17.43 -14.81
C PRO A 396 -18.61 -17.43 -16.28
N SER A 397 -19.44 -18.39 -16.67
CA SER A 397 -19.84 -18.63 -18.07
C SER A 397 -20.32 -17.37 -18.80
N ILE A 398 -21.08 -16.51 -18.12
CA ILE A 398 -21.61 -15.25 -18.66
C ILE A 398 -20.52 -14.25 -19.10
N HIS A 399 -19.28 -14.38 -18.61
CA HIS A 399 -18.16 -13.49 -18.94
C HIS A 399 -17.15 -14.12 -19.90
N GLN A 400 -17.22 -15.43 -20.17
CA GLN A 400 -16.20 -16.14 -20.94
C GLN A 400 -16.13 -15.68 -22.40
N ASP A 401 -17.28 -15.54 -23.07
CA ASP A 401 -17.33 -15.14 -24.48
C ASP A 401 -16.74 -13.73 -24.70
N HIS A 402 -17.15 -12.78 -23.84
CA HIS A 402 -16.59 -11.43 -23.89
C HIS A 402 -15.09 -11.42 -23.59
N CYS A 403 -14.65 -12.19 -22.59
CA CYS A 403 -13.23 -12.31 -22.26
C CYS A 403 -12.42 -12.79 -23.47
N ARG A 404 -12.87 -13.86 -24.14
CA ARG A 404 -12.20 -14.38 -25.34
C ARG A 404 -12.16 -13.35 -26.45
N GLN A 405 -13.25 -12.65 -26.71
CA GLN A 405 -13.30 -11.59 -27.73
C GLN A 405 -12.28 -10.45 -27.49
N VAL A 406 -12.01 -10.13 -26.22
CA VAL A 406 -11.10 -9.03 -25.86
C VAL A 406 -9.64 -9.48 -25.81
N LEU A 407 -9.38 -10.73 -25.40
CA LEU A 407 -8.03 -11.19 -25.06
C LEU A 407 -7.38 -12.12 -26.10
N LEU A 408 -8.17 -12.83 -26.91
CA LEU A 408 -7.72 -13.84 -27.88
C LEU A 408 -8.08 -13.41 -29.31
#